data_AF-A0A944YQS2-F1
#
_entry.id   AF-A0A944YQS2-F1
#
_cell.length_a   1.000
_cell.length_b   1.000
_cell.length_c   1.000
_cell.angle_alpha   90.00
_cell.angle_beta   90.00
_cell.angle_gamma   90.00
#
_symmetry.space_group_name_H-M   'P 1'
#
loop_
_entity.id
_entity.type
_entity.pdbx_description
1 polymer ?
#
loop_
_entity_poly.entity_id
_entity_poly.type
_entity_poly.pdbx_seq_one_letter_code
_entity_poly.pdbx_strand_id
1 'polypeptide(L)' 'MMVTKFQMDAMSRADIPEVEREDFYLYVDEFQNFATDSFATILSEARKYKLNLVMANQYIDQMQESVR' A
#
# COMPACT_ATOMS: atom_id res chain seq x y z
N MET A 1 0.20 -5.40 -13.07
CA MET A 1 0.44 -4.69 -11.79
C MET A 1 -0.87 -4.62 -11.00
N MET A 2 -1.14 -5.59 -10.14
CA MET A 2 -2.39 -5.64 -9.36
C MET A 2 -2.36 -4.61 -8.22
N VAL A 3 -1.21 -4.42 -7.57
CA VAL A 3 -1.04 -3.43 -6.50
C VAL A 3 -1.20 -2.01 -7.02
N THR A 4 -0.59 -1.66 -8.16
CA THR A 4 -0.74 -0.32 -8.74
C THR A 4 -2.20 0.03 -9.02
N LYS A 5 -3.06 -0.95 -9.32
CA LYS A 5 -4.51 -0.71 -9.41
C LYS A 5 -5.12 -0.37 -8.06
N PHE A 6 -4.79 -1.09 -6.99
CA PHE A 6 -5.23 -0.73 -5.63
C PHE A 6 -4.76 0.66 -5.21
N GLN A 7 -3.55 1.07 -5.61
CA GLN A 7 -3.08 2.44 -5.40
C GLN A 7 -3.96 3.45 -6.15
N MET A 8 -4.20 3.25 -7.44
CA MET A 8 -5.04 4.16 -8.24
C MET A 8 -6.47 4.21 -7.69
N ASP A 9 -7.02 3.08 -7.26
CA ASP A 9 -8.35 2.98 -6.65
C ASP A 9 -8.40 3.63 -5.25
N ALA A 10 -7.29 3.67 -4.51
CA ALA A 10 -7.20 4.42 -3.27
C ALA A 10 -7.10 5.93 -3.55
N MET A 11 -6.28 6.33 -4.52
CA MET A 11 -6.11 7.72 -4.93
C MET A 11 -7.39 8.33 -5.50
N SER A 12 -8.23 7.53 -6.17
CA SER A 12 -9.54 8.00 -6.67
C SER A 12 -10.49 8.45 -5.57
N ARG A 13 -10.23 8.07 -4.31
CA ARG A 13 -10.99 8.53 -3.12
C ARG A 13 -10.56 9.91 -2.63
N ALA A 14 -9.63 10.58 -3.33
CA ALA A 14 -9.17 11.92 -2.96
C ALA A 14 -10.33 12.93 -2.83
N ASP A 15 -11.36 12.78 -3.67
CA ASP A 15 -12.53 13.68 -3.70
C ASP A 15 -13.57 13.41 -2.60
N ILE A 16 -13.44 12.29 -1.89
CA ILE A 16 -14.33 11.93 -0.76
C ILE A 16 -13.77 12.57 0.51
N PRO A 17 -14.57 13.25 1.36
CA PRO A 17 -14.13 13.75 2.65
C PRO A 17 -13.54 12.62 3.51
N GLU A 18 -12.43 12.88 4.24
CA GLU A 18 -11.73 11.84 5.02
C GLU A 18 -12.63 11.10 6.03
N VAL A 19 -13.64 11.80 6.56
CA VAL A 19 -14.62 11.25 7.51
C VAL A 19 -15.63 10.29 6.87
N GLU A 20 -15.81 10.36 5.55
CA GLU A 20 -16.69 9.50 4.75
C GLU A 20 -15.93 8.37 4.05
N ARG A 21 -14.59 8.40 4.07
CA ARG A 21 -13.77 7.35 3.46
C ARG A 21 -13.87 6.06 4.27
N GLU A 22 -14.25 4.98 3.60
CA GLU A 22 -14.25 3.64 4.19
C GLU A 22 -12.83 3.05 4.25
N ASP A 23 -12.55 2.34 5.35
CA ASP A 23 -11.31 1.60 5.53
C ASP A 23 -11.23 0.45 4.51
N PHE A 24 -10.12 0.39 3.78
CA PHE A 24 -9.81 -0.71 2.88
C PHE A 24 -8.57 -1.43 3.37
N TYR A 25 -8.69 -2.73 3.63
CA TYR A 25 -7.60 -3.56 4.12
C TYR A 25 -7.05 -4.41 2.98
N LEU A 26 -5.79 -4.17 2.63
CA LEU A 26 -5.05 -4.96 1.65
C LEU A 26 -4.07 -5.88 2.38
N TYR A 27 -4.32 -7.18 2.26
CA TYR A 27 -3.43 -8.22 2.77
C TYR A 27 -2.54 -8.70 1.63
N VAL A 28 -1.23 -8.62 1.82
CA VAL A 28 -0.23 -9.01 0.82
C VAL A 28 0.70 -10.04 1.45
N ASP A 29 0.61 -11.27 0.96
CA ASP A 29 1.58 -12.30 1.28
C ASP A 29 2.76 -12.23 0.30
N GLU A 30 3.92 -12.71 0.74
CA GLU A 30 5.17 -12.70 -0.03
C GLU A 30 5.52 -11.31 -0.61
N PHE A 31 5.42 -10.28 0.24
CA PHE A 31 5.55 -8.86 -0.12
C PHE A 31 6.83 -8.53 -0.89
N GLN A 32 7.93 -9.24 -0.65
CA GLN A 32 9.19 -9.04 -1.35
C GLN A 32 9.09 -9.22 -2.88
N ASN A 33 8.13 -10.00 -3.37
CA ASN A 33 7.88 -10.15 -4.81
C ASN A 33 7.23 -8.91 -5.43
N PHE A 34 6.71 -8.01 -4.59
CA PHE A 34 5.97 -6.82 -4.97
C PHE A 34 6.64 -5.52 -4.47
N ALA A 35 7.71 -5.62 -3.67
CA ALA A 35 8.44 -4.51 -3.08
C ALA A 35 9.19 -3.70 -4.15
N THR A 36 8.48 -2.76 -4.77
CA THR A 36 9.00 -1.78 -5.72
C THR A 36 9.04 -0.39 -5.08
N ASP A 37 9.82 0.55 -5.62
CA ASP A 37 9.87 1.93 -5.12
C ASP A 37 8.49 2.62 -5.07
N SER A 38 7.58 2.25 -5.98
CA SER A 38 6.20 2.76 -5.96
C SER A 38 5.43 2.39 -4.69
N PHE A 39 5.77 1.27 -4.06
CA PHE A 39 5.15 0.85 -2.80
C PHE A 39 5.59 1.69 -1.61
N ALA A 40 6.82 2.20 -1.58
CA ALA A 40 7.26 3.11 -0.53
C ALA A 40 6.40 4.37 -0.50
N THR A 41 6.04 4.89 -1.68
CA THR A 41 5.10 6.00 -1.83
C THR A 41 3.71 5.62 -1.33
N ILE A 42 3.19 4.45 -1.71
CA ILE A 42 1.89 3.96 -1.19
C ILE A 42 1.92 3.92 0.33
N LEU A 43 2.92 3.29 0.94
CA LEU A 43 3.03 3.18 2.41
C LEU A 43 3.09 4.56 3.09
N SER A 44 3.80 5.50 2.48
CA SER A 44 3.92 6.88 2.98
C SER A 44 2.60 7.65 2.92
N GLU A 45 1.71 7.33 1.97
CA GLU A 45 0.46 8.07 1.73
C GLU A 45 -0.81 7.31 2.10
N ALA A 46 -0.72 6.01 2.39
CA ALA A 46 -1.85 5.11 2.57
C ALA A 46 -2.86 5.59 3.62
N ARG A 47 -2.35 6.22 4.71
CA ARG A 47 -3.18 6.81 5.77
C ARG A 47 -4.18 7.84 5.23
N LYS A 48 -3.77 8.69 4.27
CA LYS A 48 -4.63 9.72 3.68
C LYS A 48 -5.85 9.10 3.01
N TYR A 49 -5.71 7.91 2.44
CA TYR A 49 -6.74 7.24 1.64
C TYR A 49 -7.50 6.14 2.38
N LYS A 50 -7.32 6.04 3.71
CA LYS A 50 -7.87 4.94 4.53
C LYS A 50 -7.49 3.55 3.98
N LEU A 51 -6.30 3.47 3.36
CA LEU A 51 -5.72 2.24 2.87
C LEU A 51 -4.86 1.65 3.99
N ASN A 52 -5.28 0.49 4.49
CA ASN A 52 -4.58 -0.25 5.53
C ASN A 52 -3.87 -1.43 4.88
N LEU A 53 -2.56 -1.55 5.10
CA LEU A 53 -1.73 -2.58 4.48
C LEU A 53 -1.25 -3.55 5.55
N VAL A 54 -1.50 -4.84 5.33
CA VAL A 54 -0.98 -5.94 6.15
C VAL A 54 -0.10 -6.78 5.25
N MET A 55 1.20 -6.79 5.53
CA MET A 55 2.20 -7.39 4.65
C MET A 55 2.93 -8.50 5.38
N ALA A 56 3.12 -9.63 4.72
CA ALA A 56 3.92 -10.73 5.21
C ALA A 56 5.13 -10.93 4.29
N ASN A 57 6.30 -11.15 4.90
CA ASN A 57 7.55 -11.46 4.22
C ASN A 57 8.32 -12.50 5.04
N GLN A 58 9.07 -13.36 4.36
CA GLN A 58 9.82 -14.43 5.02
C GLN A 58 11.10 -13.91 5.69
N TYR A 59 11.78 -12.95 5.06
CA TYR A 59 13.00 -12.32 5.58
C TYR A 59 12.97 -10.82 5.34
N ILE A 60 13.45 -10.03 6.30
CA ILE A 60 13.53 -8.56 6.19
C ILE A 60 14.59 -8.15 5.15
N ASP A 61 15.67 -8.93 5.03
CA ASP A 61 16.77 -8.64 4.11
C ASP A 61 16.40 -8.77 2.62
N GLN A 62 15.21 -9.30 2.31
CA GLN A 62 14.68 -9.36 0.95
C GLN A 62 13.97 -8.07 0.53
N MET A 63 13.78 -7.13 1.45
CA MET A 63 13.20 -5.83 1.13
C MET A 63 14.27 -4.88 0.59
N GLN A 64 13.93 -4.13 -0.46
CA GLN A 64 14.80 -3.06 -0.95
C GLN A 64 14.99 -2.00 0.13
N GLU A 65 16.18 -1.41 0.20
CA GLU A 65 16.53 -0.40 1.23
C GLU A 65 15.59 0.81 1.23
N SER A 66 15.00 1.15 0.08
CA SER A 66 14.01 2.22 -0.06
C SER A 66 12.66 1.94 0.63
N VAL A 67 12.37 0.67 0.95
CA VAL A 67 11.11 0.22 1.56
C VAL A 67 11.30 -0.24 3.02
N ARG A 68 12.53 -0.46 3.46
CA ARG A 68 12.89 -0.85 4.83
C ARG A 68 12.78 0.31 5.80
#